data_AF-A0A7W8UG07-F1
#
_entry.id   AF-A0A7W8UG07-F1
#
_cell.length_a   1.000
_cell.length_b   1.000
_cell.length_c   1.000
_cell.angle_alpha   90.00
_cell.angle_beta   90.00
_cell.angle_gamma   90.00
#
_symmetry.space_group_name_H-M   'P 1'
#
loop_
_entity.id
_entity.type
_entity.pdbx_description
1 polymer ?
#
loop_
_entity_poly.entity_id
_entity_poly.type
_entity_poly.pdbx_seq_one_letter_code
_entity_poly.pdbx_strand_id
1 'polypeptide(L)'
;MVDRYLPALDDFQLSTEEAAAVEKALQTEKPWDWKSEDENELQALKNAKDKILAYHLARHGGNCCYCRLNLNGAGPYMTDREHILPKGKPVYKPFSYAMWNLAGACKRCNMQFKRSGDGFVVDADDSTKFQDSENYRFVHPNFDAYGEHLIRLEAQVDTKNIVVFVKKVGSEKAIYTDDFFALHELQVDSFDKAQGLEGESLETELAAKVRTLAKQFDQ
;
A
#
# COMPACT_ATOMS: atom_id res chain seq x y z
N MET A 1 2.44 14.82 12.50
CA MET A 1 3.44 13.73 12.63
C MET A 1 4.59 14.00 11.68
N VAL A 2 5.77 13.46 11.97
CA VAL A 2 6.91 13.50 11.03
C VAL A 2 6.62 12.55 9.88
N ASP A 3 6.73 13.02 8.64
CA ASP A 3 6.59 12.15 7.47
C ASP A 3 7.74 11.13 7.44
N ARG A 4 7.39 9.85 7.31
CA ARG A 4 8.33 8.73 7.38
C ARG A 4 8.92 8.34 6.02
N TYR A 5 8.40 8.91 4.92
CA TYR A 5 8.81 8.56 3.57
C TYR A 5 9.22 9.79 2.76
N LEU A 6 10.12 9.55 1.82
CA LEU A 6 10.51 10.53 0.81
C LEU A 6 10.01 10.07 -0.56
N PRO A 7 9.60 10.99 -1.44
CA PRO A 7 9.46 12.44 -1.20
C PRO A 7 8.30 12.76 -0.23
N ALA A 8 8.39 13.84 0.57
CA ALA A 8 7.45 14.13 1.65
C ALA A 8 6.07 14.56 1.11
N LEU A 9 4.96 14.23 1.79
CA LEU A 9 3.61 14.56 1.30
C LEU A 9 3.42 16.06 1.04
N ASP A 10 4.02 16.91 1.89
CA ASP A 10 3.92 18.36 1.79
C ASP A 10 4.69 18.94 0.58
N ASP A 11 5.61 18.17 -0.02
CA ASP A 11 6.31 18.55 -1.23
C ASP A 11 5.46 18.29 -2.49
N PHE A 12 4.35 17.56 -2.38
CA PHE A 12 3.46 17.29 -3.50
C PHE A 12 2.69 18.54 -3.92
N GLN A 13 2.75 18.87 -5.21
CA GLN A 13 2.03 20.01 -5.76
C GLN A 13 1.33 19.61 -7.06
N LEU A 14 0.08 20.03 -7.20
CA LEU A 14 -0.65 20.04 -8.47
C LEU A 14 -0.37 21.35 -9.21
N SER A 15 -0.48 21.34 -10.54
CA SER A 15 -0.57 22.59 -11.30
C SER A 15 -1.88 23.32 -10.94
N THR A 16 -1.97 24.60 -11.32
CA THR A 16 -3.19 25.40 -11.11
C THR A 16 -4.42 24.74 -11.77
N GLU A 17 -4.25 24.21 -12.98
CA GLU A 17 -5.30 23.55 -13.75
C GLU A 17 -5.70 22.21 -13.11
N GLU A 18 -4.72 21.41 -12.69
CA GLU A 18 -4.93 20.16 -11.97
C GLU A 18 -5.69 20.40 -10.66
N ALA A 19 -5.29 21.40 -9.87
CA ALA A 19 -5.93 21.75 -8.60
C ALA A 19 -7.37 22.24 -8.80
N ALA A 20 -7.61 23.13 -9.79
CA ALA A 20 -8.95 23.62 -10.11
C ALA A 20 -9.90 22.50 -10.56
N ALA A 21 -9.40 21.54 -11.37
CA ALA A 21 -10.18 20.38 -11.78
C ALA A 21 -10.53 19.47 -10.59
N VAL A 22 -9.59 19.26 -9.66
CA VAL A 22 -9.83 18.50 -8.41
C VAL A 22 -10.88 19.19 -7.53
N GLU A 23 -10.81 20.52 -7.38
CA GLU A 23 -11.78 21.29 -6.60
C GLU A 23 -13.21 21.14 -7.15
N LYS A 24 -13.37 21.27 -8.47
CA LYS A 24 -14.67 21.02 -9.14
C LYS A 24 -15.16 19.59 -8.93
N ALA A 25 -14.27 18.62 -9.05
CA ALA A 25 -14.59 17.21 -8.81
C ALA A 25 -15.15 16.98 -7.40
N LEU A 26 -14.53 17.59 -6.38
CA LEU A 26 -14.92 17.44 -4.96
C LEU A 26 -16.34 17.93 -4.64
N GLN A 27 -16.88 18.85 -5.45
CA GLN A 27 -18.26 19.34 -5.31
C GLN A 27 -19.31 18.31 -5.74
N THR A 28 -18.91 17.25 -6.46
CA THR A 28 -19.84 16.22 -6.92
C THR A 28 -20.09 15.13 -5.87
N GLU A 29 -21.09 14.28 -6.12
CA GLU A 29 -21.33 13.09 -5.28
C GLU A 29 -20.19 12.06 -5.39
N LYS A 30 -19.58 11.94 -6.58
CA LYS A 30 -18.51 10.97 -6.88
C LYS A 30 -17.30 11.68 -7.48
N PRO A 31 -16.45 12.34 -6.66
CA PRO A 31 -15.35 13.17 -7.17
C PRO A 31 -14.41 12.45 -8.13
N TRP A 32 -14.12 11.18 -7.86
CA TRP A 32 -13.21 10.40 -8.69
C TRP A 32 -13.82 9.86 -9.99
N ASP A 33 -15.15 9.91 -10.12
CA ASP A 33 -15.89 9.46 -11.30
C ASP A 33 -16.43 10.64 -12.11
N TRP A 34 -16.23 11.88 -11.63
CA TRP A 34 -16.59 13.10 -12.34
C TRP A 34 -15.87 13.18 -13.69
N LYS A 35 -16.61 13.61 -14.71
CA LYS A 35 -16.14 13.86 -16.06
C LYS A 35 -16.59 15.27 -16.44
N SER A 36 -15.64 16.15 -16.73
CA SER A 36 -15.96 17.46 -17.29
C SER A 36 -16.33 17.33 -18.77
N GLU A 37 -17.18 18.23 -19.24
CA GLU A 37 -17.42 18.44 -20.68
C GLU A 37 -16.26 19.23 -21.32
N ASP A 38 -15.47 19.94 -20.51
CA ASP A 38 -14.23 20.58 -20.96
C ASP A 38 -13.10 19.54 -21.04
N GLU A 39 -12.57 19.33 -22.24
CA GLU A 39 -11.48 18.37 -22.49
C GLU A 39 -10.20 18.71 -21.72
N ASN A 40 -9.91 19.99 -21.49
CA ASN A 40 -8.72 20.42 -20.73
C ASN A 40 -8.86 20.06 -19.26
N GLU A 41 -10.05 20.25 -18.68
CA GLU A 41 -10.32 19.87 -17.29
C GLU A 41 -10.30 18.36 -17.11
N LEU A 42 -10.87 17.63 -18.07
CA LEU A 42 -10.83 16.17 -18.08
C LEU A 42 -9.38 15.65 -18.12
N GLN A 43 -8.54 16.26 -18.95
CA GLN A 43 -7.13 15.91 -19.06
C GLN A 43 -6.34 16.33 -17.82
N ALA A 44 -6.60 17.51 -17.25
CA ALA A 44 -5.98 17.97 -16.00
C ALA A 44 -6.32 17.04 -14.83
N LEU A 45 -7.58 16.61 -14.69
CA LEU A 45 -7.99 15.66 -13.67
C LEU A 45 -7.31 14.30 -13.82
N LYS A 46 -7.16 13.83 -15.07
CA LYS A 46 -6.42 12.60 -15.37
C LYS A 46 -4.95 12.72 -14.97
N ASN A 47 -4.29 13.80 -15.36
CA ASN A 47 -2.90 14.08 -15.00
C ASN A 47 -2.71 14.13 -13.48
N ALA A 48 -3.61 14.82 -12.76
CA ALA A 48 -3.58 14.88 -11.30
C ALA A 48 -3.65 13.48 -10.67
N LYS A 49 -4.59 12.63 -11.12
CA LYS A 49 -4.73 11.25 -10.62
C LYS A 49 -3.48 10.41 -10.91
N ASP A 50 -2.89 10.54 -12.09
CA ASP A 50 -1.69 9.78 -12.47
C ASP A 50 -0.45 10.26 -11.69
N LYS A 51 -0.32 11.58 -11.48
CA LYS A 51 0.73 12.20 -10.67
C LYS A 51 0.67 11.77 -9.21
N ILE A 52 -0.54 11.75 -8.62
CA ILE A 52 -0.76 11.24 -7.26
C ILE A 52 -0.28 9.79 -7.13
N LEU A 53 -0.68 8.91 -8.06
CA LEU A 53 -0.28 7.50 -8.03
C LEU A 53 1.25 7.36 -8.12
N ALA A 54 1.86 8.04 -9.09
CA ALA A 54 3.30 7.99 -9.31
C ALA A 54 4.06 8.47 -8.06
N TYR A 55 3.56 9.52 -7.40
CA TYR A 55 4.16 10.06 -6.19
C TYR A 55 4.12 9.06 -5.02
N HIS A 56 2.97 8.44 -4.78
CA HIS A 56 2.86 7.41 -3.72
C HIS A 56 3.64 6.13 -4.03
N LEU A 57 3.77 5.74 -5.30
CA LEU A 57 4.65 4.64 -5.68
C LEU A 57 6.11 5.00 -5.39
N ALA A 58 6.55 6.21 -5.74
CA ALA A 58 7.91 6.67 -5.45
C ALA A 58 8.21 6.64 -3.94
N ARG A 59 7.27 7.08 -3.09
CA ARG A 59 7.35 7.01 -1.63
C ARG A 59 7.58 5.61 -1.06
N HIS A 60 7.28 4.58 -1.84
CA HIS A 60 7.35 3.19 -1.44
C HIS A 60 8.27 2.34 -2.32
N GLY A 61 9.19 2.96 -3.07
CA GLY A 61 10.13 2.23 -3.94
C GLY A 61 9.46 1.49 -5.10
N GLY A 62 8.26 1.90 -5.47
CA GLY A 62 7.42 1.21 -6.44
C GLY A 62 6.79 -0.08 -5.88
N ASN A 63 6.74 -0.27 -4.56
CA ASN A 63 6.09 -1.41 -3.94
C ASN A 63 4.66 -1.06 -3.46
N CYS A 64 3.78 -2.06 -3.42
CA CYS A 64 2.47 -1.96 -2.77
C CYS A 64 2.63 -1.48 -1.32
N CYS A 65 1.84 -0.49 -0.91
CA CYS A 65 1.91 0.08 0.44
C CYS A 65 1.64 -0.92 1.56
N TYR A 66 0.80 -1.94 1.33
CA TYR A 66 0.40 -2.92 2.36
C TYR A 66 1.28 -4.17 2.36
N CYS A 67 1.41 -4.85 1.22
CA CYS A 67 2.12 -6.14 1.16
C CYS A 67 3.54 -6.04 0.60
N ARG A 68 4.02 -4.85 0.22
CA ARG A 68 5.35 -4.63 -0.37
C ARG A 68 5.66 -5.44 -1.65
N LEU A 69 4.65 -6.00 -2.31
CA LEU A 69 4.79 -6.56 -3.66
C LEU A 69 5.36 -5.51 -4.62
N ASN A 70 6.35 -5.86 -5.44
CA ASN A 70 6.92 -4.97 -6.43
C ASN A 70 5.89 -4.64 -7.53
N LEU A 71 5.66 -3.35 -7.77
CA LEU A 71 4.76 -2.80 -8.79
C LEU A 71 5.51 -1.99 -9.86
N ASN A 72 6.84 -2.02 -9.87
CA ASN A 72 7.63 -1.38 -10.92
C ASN A 72 7.33 -2.05 -12.27
N GLY A 73 6.94 -1.24 -13.27
CA GLY A 73 6.50 -1.72 -14.57
C GLY A 73 5.12 -2.40 -14.57
N ALA A 74 4.42 -2.44 -13.43
CA ALA A 74 3.07 -3.00 -13.34
C ALA A 74 2.06 -2.05 -14.02
N GLY A 75 1.18 -2.63 -14.84
CA GLY A 75 0.10 -1.89 -15.50
C GLY A 75 -1.08 -1.58 -14.57
N PRO A 76 -2.08 -0.83 -15.07
CA PRO A 76 -3.28 -0.45 -14.32
C PRO A 76 -4.16 -1.63 -13.88
N TYR A 77 -3.93 -2.82 -14.43
CA TYR A 77 -4.62 -4.06 -14.03
C TYR A 77 -4.02 -4.71 -12.77
N MET A 78 -2.85 -4.24 -12.31
CA MET A 78 -2.16 -4.77 -11.14
C MET A 78 -2.05 -3.72 -10.03
N THR A 79 -2.02 -2.43 -10.41
CA THR A 79 -1.82 -1.30 -9.50
C THR A 79 -3.08 -0.46 -9.40
N ASP A 80 -3.43 -0.08 -8.17
CA ASP A 80 -4.52 0.82 -7.86
C ASP A 80 -4.04 2.07 -7.12
N ARG A 81 -4.78 3.16 -7.36
CA ARG A 81 -4.83 4.30 -6.45
C ARG A 81 -5.71 3.93 -5.28
N GLU A 82 -5.07 3.73 -4.16
CA GLU A 82 -5.70 3.31 -2.92
C GLU A 82 -6.27 4.52 -2.18
N HIS A 83 -7.51 4.38 -1.71
CA HIS A 83 -8.12 5.28 -0.73
C HIS A 83 -8.10 4.58 0.62
N ILE A 84 -7.21 5.01 1.51
CA ILE A 84 -7.04 4.38 2.82
C ILE A 84 -8.37 4.45 3.59
N LEU A 85 -8.96 5.64 3.72
CA LEU A 85 -10.35 5.82 4.10
C LEU A 85 -11.25 5.77 2.86
N PRO A 86 -12.25 4.86 2.79
CA PRO A 86 -13.05 4.65 1.58
C PRO A 86 -13.81 5.91 1.11
N LYS A 87 -13.46 6.43 -0.08
CA LYS A 87 -14.14 7.59 -0.69
C LYS A 87 -15.66 7.46 -0.87
N GLY A 88 -16.18 6.23 -0.87
CA GLY A 88 -17.61 5.94 -1.04
C GLY A 88 -18.44 6.21 0.22
N LYS A 89 -17.81 6.43 1.38
CA LYS A 89 -18.50 6.75 2.63
C LYS A 89 -18.60 8.28 2.79
N PRO A 90 -19.77 8.83 3.13
CA PRO A 90 -19.98 10.28 3.20
C PRO A 90 -18.97 11.01 4.11
N VAL A 91 -18.65 10.45 5.28
CA VAL A 91 -17.70 11.02 6.25
C VAL A 91 -16.27 11.12 5.68
N TYR A 92 -15.89 10.26 4.73
CA TYR A 92 -14.56 10.25 4.14
C TYR A 92 -14.47 10.94 2.77
N LYS A 93 -15.61 11.23 2.11
CA LYS A 93 -15.67 11.88 0.79
C LYS A 93 -14.80 13.14 0.69
N PRO A 94 -14.81 14.06 1.68
CA PRO A 94 -13.99 15.28 1.61
C PRO A 94 -12.49 15.00 1.50
N PHE A 95 -12.03 13.86 1.99
CA PHE A 95 -10.62 13.46 2.00
C PHE A 95 -10.23 12.59 0.80
N SER A 96 -11.11 12.44 -0.19
CA SER A 96 -10.85 11.54 -1.33
C SER A 96 -9.67 12.00 -2.20
N TYR A 97 -9.26 13.27 -2.15
CA TYR A 97 -8.07 13.81 -2.80
C TYR A 97 -6.97 14.23 -1.81
N ALA A 98 -7.14 13.96 -0.52
CA ALA A 98 -6.13 14.29 0.47
C ALA A 98 -4.94 13.32 0.34
N MET A 99 -3.73 13.86 0.16
CA MET A 99 -2.52 13.06 -0.06
C MET A 99 -2.26 12.07 1.07
N TRP A 100 -2.55 12.43 2.32
CA TRP A 100 -2.41 11.52 3.46
C TRP A 100 -3.39 10.34 3.42
N ASN A 101 -4.51 10.46 2.70
CA ASN A 101 -5.54 9.42 2.55
C ASN A 101 -5.36 8.57 1.28
N LEU A 102 -4.31 8.84 0.50
CA LEU A 102 -4.03 8.17 -0.77
C LEU A 102 -2.76 7.32 -0.67
N ALA A 103 -2.69 6.26 -1.47
CA ALA A 103 -1.49 5.43 -1.60
C ALA A 103 -1.46 4.69 -2.95
N GLY A 104 -0.35 3.98 -3.23
CA GLY A 104 -0.24 3.00 -4.31
C GLY A 104 -0.34 1.59 -3.76
N ALA A 105 -1.34 0.82 -4.18
CA ALA A 105 -1.55 -0.56 -3.72
C ALA A 105 -1.68 -1.54 -4.89
N CYS A 106 -1.40 -2.82 -4.63
CA CYS A 106 -1.74 -3.86 -5.59
C CYS A 106 -3.24 -4.17 -5.54
N LYS A 107 -3.78 -4.67 -6.65
CA LYS A 107 -5.19 -5.06 -6.77
C LYS A 107 -5.62 -6.10 -5.74
N ARG A 108 -4.75 -7.03 -5.36
CA ARG A 108 -5.04 -7.99 -4.28
C ARG A 108 -5.37 -7.24 -2.98
N CYS A 109 -4.46 -6.39 -2.51
CA CYS A 109 -4.67 -5.71 -1.23
C CYS A 109 -5.86 -4.75 -1.27
N ASN A 110 -5.99 -3.94 -2.33
CA ASN A 110 -7.10 -3.00 -2.46
C ASN A 110 -8.45 -3.73 -2.72
N MET A 111 -8.55 -4.52 -3.79
CA MET A 111 -9.84 -5.04 -4.26
C MET A 111 -10.29 -6.33 -3.56
N GLN A 112 -9.37 -7.15 -3.05
CA GLN A 112 -9.75 -8.40 -2.37
C GLN A 112 -9.99 -8.20 -0.87
N PHE A 113 -9.09 -7.48 -0.19
CA PHE A 113 -9.10 -7.36 1.27
C PHE A 113 -9.71 -6.03 1.73
N LYS A 114 -9.10 -4.91 1.34
CA LYS A 114 -9.45 -3.59 1.87
C LYS A 114 -10.84 -3.10 1.44
N ARG A 115 -11.11 -3.16 0.14
CA ARG A 115 -12.38 -2.77 -0.49
C ARG A 115 -12.89 -1.42 0.03
N SER A 116 -14.20 -1.33 0.25
CA SER A 116 -14.89 -0.18 0.84
C SER A 116 -15.04 -0.28 2.37
N GLY A 117 -14.38 -1.24 3.01
CA GLY A 117 -14.42 -1.40 4.47
C GLY A 117 -13.56 -0.35 5.18
N ASP A 118 -13.93 -0.04 6.42
CA ASP A 118 -13.22 0.85 7.35
C ASP A 118 -13.16 0.28 8.78
N GLY A 119 -13.39 -1.03 8.97
CA GLY A 119 -13.35 -1.67 10.29
C GLY A 119 -11.97 -1.66 10.97
N PHE A 120 -10.94 -1.18 10.26
CA PHE A 120 -9.61 -0.89 10.79
C PHE A 120 -9.51 0.51 11.43
N VAL A 121 -10.50 1.38 11.26
CA VAL A 121 -10.54 2.71 11.88
C VAL A 121 -11.04 2.53 13.32
N VAL A 122 -10.32 3.07 14.29
CA VAL A 122 -10.64 2.91 15.73
C VAL A 122 -11.82 3.78 16.12
N ASP A 123 -11.80 5.04 15.71
CA ASP A 123 -12.84 6.04 15.89
C ASP A 123 -13.20 6.65 14.52
N ALA A 124 -14.24 6.09 13.91
CA ALA A 124 -14.70 6.44 12.57
C ALA A 124 -15.64 7.67 12.56
N ASP A 125 -16.13 8.08 13.73
CA ASP A 125 -17.06 9.21 13.87
C ASP A 125 -16.32 10.53 14.16
N ASP A 126 -15.11 10.45 14.71
CA ASP A 126 -14.26 11.62 14.98
C ASP A 126 -13.28 11.92 13.83
N SER A 127 -13.70 12.80 12.92
CA SER A 127 -12.86 13.25 11.81
C SER A 127 -11.56 13.95 12.21
N THR A 128 -11.44 14.45 13.44
CA THR A 128 -10.20 15.09 13.91
C THR A 128 -9.07 14.06 14.08
N LYS A 129 -9.42 12.79 14.27
CA LYS A 129 -8.47 11.68 14.43
C LYS A 129 -8.07 11.00 13.13
N PHE A 130 -8.63 11.39 11.98
CA PHE A 130 -8.32 10.71 10.71
C PHE A 130 -6.87 10.90 10.26
N GLN A 131 -6.17 11.91 10.78
CA GLN A 131 -4.74 12.11 10.53
C GLN A 131 -3.85 11.58 11.65
N ASP A 132 -4.41 10.84 12.62
CA ASP A 132 -3.67 10.24 13.73
C ASP A 132 -3.36 8.78 13.43
N SER A 133 -2.09 8.38 13.55
CA SER A 133 -1.68 7.01 13.23
C SER A 133 -2.37 5.98 14.12
N GLU A 134 -2.59 6.33 15.39
CA GLU A 134 -3.26 5.46 16.37
C GLU A 134 -4.74 5.20 16.05
N ASN A 135 -5.33 5.98 15.14
CA ASN A 135 -6.70 5.75 14.70
C ASN A 135 -6.82 4.60 13.66
N TYR A 136 -5.70 3.98 13.28
CA TYR A 136 -5.64 2.90 12.31
C TYR A 136 -5.07 1.63 12.94
N ARG A 137 -5.78 0.50 12.79
CA ARG A 137 -5.34 -0.79 13.31
C ARG A 137 -4.23 -1.44 12.49
N PHE A 138 -4.17 -1.18 11.18
CA PHE A 138 -3.05 -1.62 10.35
C PHE A 138 -1.94 -0.56 10.29
N VAL A 139 -0.79 -0.96 9.75
CA VAL A 139 0.32 -0.06 9.41
C VAL A 139 -0.16 0.93 8.34
N HIS A 140 -0.39 2.17 8.74
CA HIS A 140 -0.90 3.22 7.86
C HIS A 140 0.17 3.60 6.82
N PRO A 141 -0.15 3.55 5.51
CA PRO A 141 0.82 3.79 4.43
C PRO A 141 1.63 5.09 4.54
N ASN A 142 1.03 6.15 5.10
CA ASN A 142 1.64 7.46 5.16
C ASN A 142 2.09 7.91 6.56
N PHE A 143 1.62 7.25 7.63
CA PHE A 143 1.86 7.71 9.00
C PHE A 143 2.82 6.79 9.75
N ASP A 144 2.85 5.52 9.38
CA ASP A 144 3.73 4.52 9.98
C ASP A 144 4.92 4.21 9.07
N ALA A 145 6.10 4.11 9.65
CA ALA A 145 7.26 3.56 8.96
C ALA A 145 7.12 2.04 8.92
N TYR A 146 6.90 1.46 7.74
CA TYR A 146 6.59 0.04 7.59
C TYR A 146 7.64 -0.87 8.24
N GLY A 147 8.93 -0.53 8.11
CA GLY A 147 10.03 -1.28 8.72
C GLY A 147 10.06 -1.29 10.25
N GLU A 148 9.34 -0.38 10.92
CA GLU A 148 9.14 -0.42 12.37
C GLU A 148 8.12 -1.49 12.80
N HIS A 149 7.36 -2.05 11.85
CA HIS A 149 6.30 -3.02 12.12
C HIS A 149 6.50 -4.35 11.39
N LEU A 150 6.83 -4.31 10.10
CA LEU A 150 6.89 -5.45 9.20
C LEU A 150 8.15 -5.40 8.33
N ILE A 151 8.71 -6.58 8.07
CA ILE A 151 9.77 -6.76 7.09
C ILE A 151 9.30 -7.81 6.09
N ARG A 152 9.43 -7.49 4.80
CA ARG A 152 9.24 -8.46 3.72
C ARG A 152 10.57 -8.77 3.09
N LEU A 153 10.92 -10.05 3.06
CA LEU A 153 12.08 -10.58 2.36
C LEU A 153 11.58 -11.41 1.19
N GLU A 154 12.16 -11.19 0.01
CA GLU A 154 11.89 -12.02 -1.17
C GLU A 154 13.19 -12.37 -1.89
N ALA A 155 13.20 -13.55 -2.51
CA ALA A 155 14.17 -13.89 -3.53
C ALA A 155 13.51 -14.77 -4.58
N GLN A 156 13.89 -14.59 -5.85
CA GLN A 156 13.37 -15.37 -6.96
C GLN A 156 14.49 -15.73 -7.93
N VAL A 157 14.48 -16.98 -8.42
CA VAL A 157 15.31 -17.49 -9.52
C VAL A 157 14.38 -18.28 -10.44
N ASP A 158 14.22 -17.80 -11.67
CA ASP A 158 13.26 -18.34 -12.64
C ASP A 158 11.85 -18.48 -12.03
N THR A 159 11.33 -19.71 -11.94
CA THR A 159 10.02 -20.04 -11.37
C THR A 159 10.05 -20.30 -9.87
N LYS A 160 11.24 -20.39 -9.26
CA LYS A 160 11.40 -20.61 -7.82
C LYS A 160 11.45 -19.27 -7.09
N ASN A 161 10.59 -19.11 -6.10
CA ASN A 161 10.56 -17.98 -5.20
C ASN A 161 10.49 -18.41 -3.73
N ILE A 162 11.03 -17.53 -2.89
CA ILE A 162 10.84 -17.52 -1.44
C ILE A 162 10.35 -16.13 -1.04
N VAL A 163 9.28 -16.07 -0.25
CA VAL A 163 8.73 -14.83 0.31
C VAL A 163 8.48 -15.06 1.79
N VAL A 164 9.06 -14.20 2.63
CA VAL A 164 8.93 -14.26 4.09
C VAL A 164 8.49 -12.90 4.60
N PHE A 165 7.52 -12.90 5.52
CA PHE A 165 7.15 -11.73 6.30
C PHE A 165 7.58 -11.93 7.74
N VAL A 166 8.29 -10.96 8.32
CA VAL A 166 8.67 -10.93 9.73
C VAL A 166 7.90 -9.80 10.41
N LYS A 167 7.22 -10.13 11.51
CA LYS A 167 6.50 -9.17 12.35
C LYS A 167 7.41 -8.71 13.47
N LYS A 168 7.53 -7.40 13.67
CA LYS A 168 8.28 -6.86 14.81
C LYS A 168 7.58 -7.20 16.13
N VAL A 169 8.35 -7.68 17.10
CA VAL A 169 7.85 -8.05 18.43
C VAL A 169 7.12 -6.86 19.06
N GLY A 170 5.93 -7.11 19.61
CA GLY A 170 5.09 -6.09 20.26
C GLY A 170 4.31 -5.18 19.33
N SER A 171 4.43 -5.33 18.00
CA SER A 171 3.70 -4.50 17.04
C SER A 171 2.30 -5.05 16.78
N GLU A 172 1.29 -4.51 17.48
CA GLU A 172 -0.12 -4.84 17.25
C GLU A 172 -0.56 -4.53 15.80
N LYS A 173 -0.05 -3.42 15.25
CA LYS A 173 -0.29 -3.05 13.86
C LYS A 173 0.26 -4.08 12.88
N ALA A 174 1.41 -4.69 13.15
CA ALA A 174 1.99 -5.72 12.29
C ALA A 174 1.10 -6.97 12.26
N ILE A 175 0.61 -7.40 13.42
CA ILE A 175 -0.31 -8.54 13.55
C ILE A 175 -1.59 -8.26 12.78
N TYR A 176 -2.25 -7.13 13.04
CA TYR A 176 -3.49 -6.79 12.36
C TYR A 176 -3.29 -6.64 10.84
N THR A 177 -2.17 -6.07 10.38
CA THR A 177 -1.88 -5.93 8.94
C THR A 177 -1.66 -7.28 8.27
N ASP A 178 -0.92 -8.18 8.91
CA ASP A 178 -0.68 -9.55 8.42
C ASP A 178 -2.00 -10.31 8.26
N ASP A 179 -2.87 -10.24 9.26
CA ASP A 179 -4.17 -10.91 9.24
C ASP A 179 -5.13 -10.26 8.24
N PHE A 180 -5.27 -8.93 8.28
CA PHE A 180 -6.22 -8.19 7.45
C PHE A 180 -5.94 -8.33 5.95
N PHE A 181 -4.66 -8.32 5.55
CA PHE A 181 -4.25 -8.48 4.15
C PHE A 181 -3.84 -9.92 3.80
N ALA A 182 -4.03 -10.86 4.73
CA ALA A 182 -3.61 -12.26 4.63
C ALA A 182 -2.20 -12.39 4.03
N LEU A 183 -1.21 -11.71 4.63
CA LEU A 183 0.16 -11.71 4.09
C LEU A 183 0.81 -13.10 4.20
N HIS A 184 0.38 -13.92 5.15
CA HIS A 184 0.75 -15.34 5.23
C HIS A 184 0.44 -16.14 3.96
N GLU A 185 -0.60 -15.80 3.18
CA GLU A 185 -0.87 -16.48 1.90
C GLU A 185 0.16 -16.13 0.81
N LEU A 186 0.83 -14.98 0.96
CA LEU A 186 1.94 -14.59 0.09
C LEU A 186 3.27 -15.20 0.53
N GLN A 187 3.34 -15.83 1.71
CA GLN A 187 4.50 -16.58 2.13
C GLN A 187 4.57 -17.86 1.29
N VAL A 188 5.56 -17.90 0.41
CA VAL A 188 5.80 -19.03 -0.48
C VAL A 188 7.22 -19.50 -0.24
N ASP A 189 7.40 -20.81 -0.12
CA ASP A 189 8.71 -21.44 -0.20
C ASP A 189 8.63 -22.55 -1.24
N SER A 190 8.91 -22.18 -2.49
CA SER A 190 8.92 -23.14 -3.60
C SER A 190 10.24 -23.87 -3.73
N PHE A 191 11.26 -23.49 -2.95
CA PHE A 191 12.52 -24.23 -2.88
C PHE A 191 12.34 -25.55 -2.12
N ASP A 192 11.45 -25.59 -1.12
CA ASP A 192 11.18 -26.79 -0.30
C ASP A 192 10.30 -27.84 -1.01
N LYS A 193 9.45 -27.45 -1.97
CA LYS A 193 8.54 -28.37 -2.68
C LYS A 193 9.23 -29.32 -3.67
N ALA A 194 10.55 -29.28 -3.81
CA ALA A 194 11.31 -30.13 -4.71
C ALA A 194 11.86 -31.44 -4.09
N GLN A 195 11.65 -31.69 -2.79
CA GLN A 195 12.33 -32.79 -2.09
C GLN A 195 11.38 -33.95 -1.74
N GLY A 196 11.14 -34.80 -2.73
CA GLY A 196 10.66 -36.17 -2.58
C GLY A 196 11.70 -37.22 -2.99
N LEU A 197 12.97 -36.83 -3.11
CA LEU A 197 14.07 -37.73 -3.42
C LEU A 197 15.15 -37.54 -2.34
N GLU A 198 15.35 -38.60 -1.56
CA GLU A 198 16.48 -38.75 -0.66
C GLU A 198 17.78 -38.61 -1.46
N GLY A 199 18.44 -37.47 -1.30
CA GLY A 199 19.70 -37.18 -1.96
C GLY A 199 20.03 -35.72 -1.74
N GLU A 200 20.91 -35.46 -0.75
CA GLU A 200 21.60 -34.21 -0.44
C GLU A 200 21.28 -33.03 -1.39
N SER A 201 20.14 -32.39 -1.17
CA SER A 201 19.86 -31.13 -1.83
C SER A 201 20.54 -30.07 -1.00
N LEU A 202 21.75 -29.68 -1.43
CA LEU A 202 22.30 -28.34 -1.21
C LEU A 202 21.12 -27.36 -1.12
N GLU A 203 20.83 -26.89 0.09
CA GLU A 203 20.03 -25.69 0.26
C GLU A 203 20.57 -24.69 -0.77
N THR A 204 19.74 -24.17 -1.67
CA THR A 204 20.24 -23.07 -2.49
C THR A 204 20.64 -22.00 -1.52
N GLU A 205 21.94 -21.66 -1.46
CA GLU A 205 22.54 -20.75 -0.48
C GLU A 205 21.70 -19.47 -0.29
N LEU A 206 21.02 -19.05 -1.36
CA LEU A 206 20.03 -17.96 -1.38
C LEU A 206 18.83 -18.19 -0.44
N ALA A 207 18.16 -19.34 -0.49
CA ALA A 207 17.05 -19.67 0.41
C ALA A 207 17.53 -19.74 1.87
N ALA A 208 18.68 -20.37 2.12
CA ALA A 208 19.29 -20.40 3.44
C ALA A 208 19.63 -18.99 3.96
N LYS A 209 20.16 -18.11 3.09
CA LYS A 209 20.44 -16.70 3.40
C LYS A 209 19.17 -15.92 3.72
N VAL A 210 18.10 -16.07 2.92
CA VAL A 210 16.81 -15.39 3.18
C VAL A 210 16.23 -15.83 4.52
N ARG A 211 16.23 -17.13 4.82
CA ARG A 211 15.77 -17.66 6.12
C ARG A 211 16.65 -17.20 7.28
N THR A 212 17.97 -17.17 7.08
CA THR A 212 18.91 -16.67 8.10
C THR A 212 18.68 -15.20 8.39
N LEU A 213 18.51 -14.38 7.35
CA LEU A 213 18.19 -12.97 7.47
C LEU A 213 16.83 -12.77 8.16
N ALA A 214 15.83 -13.59 7.83
CA ALA A 214 14.53 -13.54 8.50
C ALA A 214 14.65 -13.81 10.01
N LYS A 215 15.41 -14.86 10.40
CA LYS A 215 15.68 -15.20 11.80
C LYS A 215 16.42 -14.10 12.57
N GLN A 216 17.25 -13.30 11.90
CA GLN A 216 17.92 -12.15 12.54
C GLN A 216 16.93 -11.04 12.94
N PHE A 217 15.77 -10.97 12.29
CA PHE A 217 14.76 -9.95 12.55
C PHE A 217 13.61 -10.42 13.45
N ASP A 218 13.51 -11.72 13.73
CA ASP A 218 12.51 -12.37 14.58
C ASP A 218 12.93 -12.40 16.08
N GLN A 219 13.91 -11.56 16.45
CA GLN A 219 14.42 -11.40 17.82
C GLN A 219 13.54 -10.46 18.64
#